data_AF-A0A1C4PDK9-F1
#
_entry.id   AF-A0A1C4PDK9-F1
#
_cell.length_a   1.000
_cell.length_b   1.000
_cell.length_c   1.000
_cell.angle_alpha   90.00
_cell.angle_beta   90.00
_cell.angle_gamma   90.00
#
_symmetry.space_group_name_H-M   'P 1'
#
loop_
_entity.id
_entity.type
_entity.pdbx_description
1 polymer ?
#
loop_
_entity_poly.entity_id
_entity_poly.type
_entity_poly.pdbx_seq_one_letter_code
_entity_poly.pdbx_strand_id
1 'polypeptide(L)'
;MWRSVRWRNGGYEAVVGRCMSGDGHVGAPAADRAAELTAMLTDPGIRAVVPPWGGETAIDLLPLLGWDRLREAEPTWLVGFSDLSTVMTPFTLLAGTATVHGNNLMDAPYRVPEGLSSRLDIVAAPVGHRFTQVPPGRHRATGQDDYRARPDVRTYTPDTPGGWTRLDGGGTWRPRGA
;
A
#
# COMPACT_ATOMS: atom_id res chain seq x y z
N MET A 1 9.79 -4.79 -4.89
CA MET A 1 10.10 -3.45 -5.40
C MET A 1 9.69 -2.48 -4.32
N TRP A 2 10.61 -1.73 -3.70
CA TRP A 2 10.31 -1.04 -2.45
C TRP A 2 10.73 0.43 -2.49
N ARG A 3 9.83 1.31 -2.07
CA ARG A 3 10.17 2.66 -1.64
C ARG A 3 9.93 2.73 -0.13
N SER A 4 10.73 3.50 0.56
CA SER A 4 10.52 3.78 1.98
C SER A 4 10.55 5.27 2.22
N VAL A 5 10.10 5.67 3.41
CA VAL A 5 10.07 7.06 3.81
C VAL A 5 10.72 7.21 5.18
N ARG A 6 11.62 8.19 5.31
CA ARG A 6 12.29 8.60 6.55
C ARG A 6 11.80 9.98 6.98
N TRP A 7 11.87 10.29 8.27
CA TRP A 7 11.55 11.63 8.77
C TRP A 7 12.79 12.52 8.78
N ARG A 8 12.71 13.71 8.17
CA ARG A 8 13.75 14.75 8.22
C ARG A 8 13.11 16.14 8.20
N ASN A 9 13.58 17.02 9.09
CA ASN A 9 13.27 18.46 9.10
C ASN A 9 11.79 18.82 8.92
N GLY A 10 10.87 18.13 9.62
CA GLY A 10 9.44 18.46 9.55
C GLY A 10 8.70 17.84 8.36
N GLY A 11 9.34 16.96 7.59
CA GLY A 11 8.74 16.25 6.46
C GLY A 11 9.30 14.84 6.23
N TYR A 12 8.80 14.22 5.18
CA TYR A 12 9.08 12.84 4.78
C TYR A 12 10.04 12.80 3.59
N GLU A 13 11.21 12.18 3.74
CA GLU A 13 12.18 11.92 2.66
C GLU A 13 11.97 10.52 2.10
N ALA A 14 11.80 10.41 0.78
CA ALA A 14 11.69 9.11 0.12
C ALA A 14 13.07 8.47 -0.08
N VAL A 15 13.25 7.27 0.46
CA VAL A 15 14.39 6.39 0.19
C VAL A 15 13.99 5.35 -0.84
N VAL A 16 14.80 5.26 -1.89
CA VAL A 16 14.56 4.43 -3.08
C VAL A 16 15.39 3.15 -2.96
N GLY A 17 14.72 1.99 -3.02
CA GLY A 17 15.39 0.69 -3.08
C GLY A 17 16.17 0.48 -4.38
N ARG A 18 17.13 -0.44 -4.34
CA ARG A 18 17.98 -0.86 -5.47
C ARG A 18 17.24 -1.82 -6.41
N CYS A 19 16.22 -2.54 -5.93
CA CYS A 19 15.45 -3.53 -6.70
C CYS A 19 14.37 -2.89 -7.61
N MET A 20 14.71 -1.79 -8.27
CA MET A 20 13.85 -1.05 -9.20
C MET A 20 14.39 -1.08 -10.64
N SER A 21 14.90 -2.22 -11.12
CA SER A 21 15.26 -2.32 -12.55
C SER A 21 14.00 -2.31 -13.41
N GLY A 22 14.00 -1.54 -14.49
CA GLY A 22 12.91 -1.49 -15.48
C GLY A 22 13.02 -2.56 -16.57
N ASP A 23 14.00 -3.47 -16.44
CA ASP A 23 14.46 -4.34 -17.53
C ASP A 23 13.60 -5.61 -17.71
N GLY A 24 12.55 -5.78 -16.91
CA GLY A 24 11.66 -6.94 -16.97
C GLY A 24 10.38 -6.78 -16.14
N HIS A 25 9.57 -7.85 -16.12
CA HIS A 25 8.30 -7.89 -15.37
C HIS A 25 8.50 -8.02 -13.84
N VAL A 26 9.71 -8.37 -13.40
CA VAL A 26 10.13 -8.34 -11.98
C VAL A 26 11.35 -7.43 -11.86
N GLY A 27 11.33 -6.51 -10.88
CA GLY A 27 12.38 -5.49 -10.72
C GLY A 27 13.70 -5.96 -10.11
N ALA A 28 13.83 -7.24 -9.71
CA ALA A 28 15.05 -7.93 -9.27
C ALA A 28 14.72 -9.40 -8.89
N PRO A 29 15.74 -10.29 -8.77
CA PRO A 29 15.58 -11.62 -8.18
C PRO A 29 14.88 -11.60 -6.82
N ALA A 30 14.14 -12.67 -6.49
CA ALA A 30 13.37 -12.77 -5.24
C ALA A 30 14.24 -12.57 -3.98
N ALA A 31 15.44 -13.15 -3.96
CA ALA A 31 16.39 -13.01 -2.85
C ALA A 31 16.77 -11.54 -2.60
N ASP A 32 17.07 -10.78 -3.66
CA ASP A 32 17.44 -9.37 -3.56
C ASP A 32 16.26 -8.53 -3.06
N ARG A 33 15.05 -8.78 -3.61
CA ARG A 33 13.82 -8.11 -3.18
C ARG A 33 13.47 -8.41 -1.72
N ALA A 34 13.70 -9.63 -1.25
CA ALA A 34 13.44 -10.03 0.13
C ALA A 34 14.46 -9.39 1.08
N ALA A 35 15.75 -9.43 0.73
CA ALA A 35 16.81 -8.79 1.49
C ALA A 35 16.60 -7.28 1.60
N GLU A 36 16.19 -6.62 0.51
CA GLU A 36 15.86 -5.20 0.52
C GLU A 36 14.65 -4.89 1.40
N LEU A 37 13.58 -5.68 1.31
CA LEU A 37 12.40 -5.49 2.17
C LEU A 37 12.75 -5.65 3.65
N THR A 38 13.45 -6.73 4.00
CA THR A 38 13.88 -6.96 5.39
C THR A 38 14.77 -5.81 5.85
N ALA A 39 15.75 -5.39 5.06
CA ALA A 39 16.62 -4.26 5.43
C ALA A 39 15.81 -2.98 5.69
N MET A 40 14.84 -2.65 4.84
CA MET A 40 14.01 -1.46 5.03
C MET A 40 13.10 -1.55 6.27
N LEU A 41 12.50 -2.73 6.53
CA LEU A 41 11.62 -2.94 7.68
C LEU A 41 12.37 -3.00 9.01
N THR A 42 13.68 -3.31 8.99
CA THR A 42 14.51 -3.37 10.20
C THR A 42 15.34 -2.10 10.44
N ASP A 43 15.28 -1.09 9.57
CA ASP A 43 16.03 0.15 9.72
C ASP A 43 15.25 1.14 10.61
N PRO A 44 15.75 1.50 11.81
CA PRO A 44 15.04 2.39 12.73
C PRO A 44 14.85 3.82 12.20
N GLY A 45 15.59 4.22 11.16
CA GLY A 45 15.43 5.50 10.49
C GLY A 45 14.26 5.51 9.48
N ILE A 46 13.73 4.34 9.10
CA ILE A 46 12.58 4.21 8.20
C ILE A 46 11.30 4.18 9.02
N ARG A 47 10.31 4.99 8.62
CA ARG A 47 9.01 5.08 9.29
C ARG A 47 7.91 4.32 8.55
N ALA A 48 8.05 4.19 7.23
CA ALA A 48 7.14 3.43 6.40
C ALA A 48 7.86 2.83 5.18
N VAL A 49 7.42 1.65 4.77
CA VAL A 49 7.74 1.00 3.50
C VAL A 49 6.47 0.94 2.66
N VAL A 50 6.54 1.47 1.45
CA VAL A 50 5.44 1.60 0.49
C VAL A 50 5.94 1.13 -0.88
N PRO A 51 5.38 0.08 -1.49
CA PRO A 51 5.80 -0.29 -2.82
C PRO A 51 5.30 0.76 -3.83
N PRO A 52 5.98 0.91 -4.97
CA PRO A 52 5.49 1.76 -6.05
C PRO A 52 4.18 1.24 -6.65
N TRP A 53 4.04 -0.09 -6.80
CA TRP A 53 2.90 -0.77 -7.40
C TRP A 53 2.62 -2.11 -6.71
N GLY A 54 1.51 -2.76 -7.10
CA GLY A 54 1.29 -4.19 -6.82
C GLY A 54 2.12 -5.08 -7.76
N GLY A 55 1.67 -6.31 -7.97
CA GLY A 55 2.37 -7.29 -8.81
C GLY A 55 1.68 -8.65 -8.76
N GLU A 56 2.46 -9.72 -8.94
CA GLU A 56 1.99 -11.11 -8.82
C GLU A 56 3.07 -12.03 -8.18
N THR A 57 4.15 -11.45 -7.65
CA THR A 57 5.39 -12.19 -7.27
C THR A 57 5.83 -11.92 -5.83
N ALA A 58 4.94 -11.37 -4.99
CA ALA A 58 5.20 -11.18 -3.57
C ALA A 58 5.28 -12.52 -2.82
N ILE A 59 4.61 -13.57 -3.32
CA ILE A 59 4.63 -14.92 -2.72
C ILE A 59 6.05 -15.50 -2.64
N ASP A 60 6.88 -15.24 -3.65
CA ASP A 60 8.27 -15.74 -3.73
C ASP A 60 9.16 -15.21 -2.60
N LEU A 61 8.74 -14.13 -1.94
CA LEU A 61 9.50 -13.50 -0.86
C LEU A 61 9.31 -14.23 0.47
N LEU A 62 8.16 -14.86 0.70
CA LEU A 62 7.81 -15.43 2.01
C LEU A 62 8.87 -16.41 2.57
N PRO A 63 9.44 -17.36 1.79
CA PRO A 63 10.47 -18.25 2.30
C PRO A 63 11.85 -17.57 2.48
N LEU A 64 12.03 -16.35 1.98
CA LEU A 64 13.31 -15.63 1.99
C LEU A 64 13.34 -14.47 2.99
N LEU A 65 12.20 -14.11 3.57
CA LEU A 65 12.10 -13.06 4.57
C LEU A 65 12.74 -13.50 5.90
N GLY A 66 13.59 -12.63 6.45
CA GLY A 66 14.21 -12.85 7.76
C GLY A 66 13.23 -12.64 8.91
N TRP A 67 12.27 -13.55 9.09
CA TRP A 67 11.17 -13.42 10.05
C TRP A 67 11.62 -13.18 11.50
N ASP A 68 12.73 -13.78 11.93
CA ASP A 68 13.26 -13.55 13.28
C ASP A 68 13.72 -12.10 13.45
N ARG A 69 14.44 -11.56 12.47
CA ARG A 69 14.86 -10.15 12.47
C ARG A 69 13.67 -9.20 12.42
N LEU A 70 12.65 -9.54 11.65
CA LEU A 70 11.42 -8.74 11.53
C LEU A 70 10.64 -8.72 12.85
N ARG A 71 10.66 -9.82 13.62
CA ARG A 71 10.00 -9.92 14.92
C ARG A 71 10.72 -9.13 16.01
N GLU A 72 12.04 -9.05 15.93
CA GLU A 72 12.89 -8.33 16.91
C GLU A 72 12.99 -6.83 16.61
N ALA A 73 12.64 -6.39 15.40
CA ALA A 73 12.76 -5.01 14.98
C ALA A 73 11.67 -4.10 15.57
N GLU A 74 12.00 -2.82 15.70
CA GLU A 74 11.02 -1.78 16.00
C GLU A 74 9.95 -1.71 14.89
N PRO A 75 8.65 -1.60 15.25
CA PRO A 75 7.57 -1.56 14.27
C PRO A 75 7.74 -0.47 13.22
N THR A 76 7.75 -0.89 11.95
CA THR A 76 7.77 -0.03 10.77
C THR A 76 6.48 -0.23 9.98
N TRP A 77 5.84 0.85 9.55
CA TRP A 77 4.60 0.74 8.77
C TRP A 77 4.86 0.06 7.41
N LEU A 78 4.24 -1.10 7.17
CA LEU A 78 4.12 -1.66 5.83
C LEU A 78 2.77 -1.23 5.24
N VAL A 79 2.83 -0.50 4.13
CA VAL A 79 1.67 0.07 3.46
C VAL A 79 1.57 -0.48 2.04
N GLY A 80 0.39 -0.88 1.61
CA GLY A 80 0.11 -1.22 0.22
C GLY A 80 -1.14 -2.06 0.06
N PHE A 81 -1.38 -2.53 -1.16
CA PHE A 81 -2.55 -3.36 -1.48
C PHE A 81 -2.25 -4.35 -2.59
N SER A 82 -3.28 -5.12 -2.98
CA SER A 82 -3.19 -6.11 -4.05
C SER A 82 -2.17 -7.19 -3.66
N ASP A 83 -1.21 -7.52 -4.52
CA ASP A 83 -0.17 -8.54 -4.28
C ASP A 83 0.58 -8.38 -2.96
N LEU A 84 0.73 -7.13 -2.47
CA LEU A 84 1.41 -6.90 -1.20
C LEU A 84 0.70 -7.55 -0.01
N SER A 85 -0.61 -7.77 -0.09
CA SER A 85 -1.39 -8.46 0.94
C SER A 85 -0.83 -9.85 1.29
N THR A 86 -0.18 -10.49 0.33
CA THR A 86 0.55 -11.76 0.48
C THR A 86 1.65 -11.68 1.54
N VAL A 87 2.32 -10.52 1.68
CA VAL A 87 3.37 -10.26 2.67
C VAL A 87 2.80 -9.62 3.93
N MET A 88 1.81 -8.73 3.79
CA MET A 88 1.24 -7.98 4.92
C MET A 88 0.58 -8.88 5.96
N THR A 89 -0.15 -9.91 5.51
CA THR A 89 -0.81 -10.87 6.39
C THR A 89 0.20 -11.63 7.26
N PRO A 90 1.20 -12.35 6.70
CA PRO A 90 2.20 -13.03 7.52
C PRO A 90 3.08 -12.06 8.32
N PHE A 91 3.37 -10.85 7.82
CA PHE A 91 4.10 -9.86 8.62
C PHE A 91 3.34 -9.46 9.89
N THR A 92 2.02 -9.27 9.79
CA THR A 92 1.18 -9.02 10.97
C THR A 92 1.18 -10.21 11.93
N LEU A 93 1.03 -11.44 11.42
CA LEU A 93 0.88 -12.64 12.25
C LEU A 93 2.20 -13.13 12.87
N LEU A 94 3.32 -13.02 12.15
CA LEU A 94 4.60 -13.62 12.53
C LEU A 94 5.56 -12.64 13.21
N ALA A 95 5.45 -11.33 12.89
CA ALA A 95 6.26 -10.27 13.47
C ALA A 95 5.47 -9.35 14.42
N GLY A 96 4.16 -9.54 14.56
CA GLY A 96 3.34 -8.77 15.51
C GLY A 96 3.17 -7.29 15.15
N THR A 97 3.50 -6.89 13.92
CA THR A 97 3.46 -5.49 13.47
C THR A 97 2.22 -5.22 12.62
N ALA A 98 1.42 -4.23 13.00
CA ALA A 98 0.25 -3.83 12.22
C ALA A 98 0.64 -3.27 10.84
N THR A 99 -0.23 -3.49 9.85
CA THR A 99 -0.02 -3.04 8.46
C THR A 99 -1.20 -2.19 7.96
N VAL A 100 -0.99 -1.41 6.90
CA VAL A 100 -1.99 -0.49 6.37
C VAL A 100 -2.38 -0.86 4.94
N HIS A 101 -3.53 -1.53 4.79
CA HIS A 101 -4.00 -1.99 3.47
C HIS A 101 -4.64 -0.89 2.62
N GLY A 102 -3.98 -0.44 1.55
CA GLY A 102 -4.52 0.31 0.40
C GLY A 102 -3.44 1.05 -0.40
N ASN A 103 -3.79 2.11 -1.13
CA ASN A 103 -2.98 2.90 -2.08
C ASN A 103 -1.44 2.79 -1.94
N ASN A 104 -0.81 2.38 -3.04
CA ASN A 104 0.63 2.30 -3.20
C ASN A 104 1.22 3.68 -3.48
N LEU A 105 2.55 3.81 -3.57
CA LEU A 105 3.19 5.11 -3.74
C LEU A 105 2.76 5.82 -5.03
N MET A 106 2.52 5.08 -6.12
CA MET A 106 2.11 5.69 -7.39
C MET A 106 0.67 6.18 -7.40
N ASP A 107 -0.09 5.86 -6.35
CA ASP A 107 -1.41 6.42 -6.08
C ASP A 107 -1.34 7.62 -5.12
N ALA A 108 -0.19 7.89 -4.48
CA ALA A 108 -0.01 8.98 -3.53
C ALA A 108 -0.25 10.39 -4.10
N PRO A 109 -0.01 10.68 -5.41
CA PRO A 109 -0.35 11.98 -5.97
C PRO A 109 -1.84 12.26 -6.03
N TYR A 110 -2.71 11.24 -5.99
CA TYR A 110 -4.14 11.46 -6.03
C TYR A 110 -4.63 12.12 -4.74
N ARG A 111 -5.45 13.15 -4.88
CA ARG A 111 -6.25 13.67 -3.77
C ARG A 111 -7.15 12.56 -3.25
N VAL A 112 -7.27 12.49 -1.93
CA VAL A 112 -8.17 11.55 -1.28
C VAL A 112 -9.60 11.84 -1.75
N PRO A 113 -10.29 10.86 -2.35
CA PRO A 113 -11.69 11.04 -2.77
C PRO A 113 -12.59 11.40 -1.59
N GLU A 114 -13.65 12.15 -1.85
CA GLU A 114 -14.66 12.46 -0.84
C GLU A 114 -15.19 11.18 -0.17
N GLY A 115 -15.32 11.22 1.15
CA GLY A 115 -15.78 10.08 1.94
C GLY A 115 -14.71 9.04 2.28
N LEU A 116 -13.47 9.20 1.80
CA LEU A 116 -12.33 8.38 2.22
C LEU A 116 -11.35 9.19 3.08
N SER A 117 -10.53 8.50 3.86
CA SER A 117 -9.48 9.11 4.67
C SER A 117 -8.10 8.82 4.09
N SER A 118 -7.17 9.76 4.29
CA SER A 118 -5.76 9.55 3.98
C SER A 118 -5.16 8.46 4.85
N ARG A 119 -4.25 7.65 4.30
CA ARG A 119 -3.46 6.72 5.12
C ARG A 119 -2.62 7.43 6.16
N LEU A 120 -2.04 8.58 5.79
CA LEU A 120 -1.20 9.35 6.69
C LEU A 120 -2.01 9.86 7.88
N ASP A 121 -3.22 10.36 7.63
CA ASP A 121 -4.10 10.84 8.69
C ASP A 121 -4.52 9.68 9.62
N ILE A 122 -4.81 8.50 9.07
CA ILE A 122 -5.16 7.32 9.87
C ILE A 122 -3.99 6.88 10.76
N VAL A 123 -2.77 6.75 10.21
CA VAL A 123 -1.62 6.25 11.00
C VAL A 123 -1.06 7.28 11.98
N ALA A 124 -1.28 8.57 11.73
CA ALA A 124 -0.88 9.66 12.62
C ALA A 124 -1.96 10.00 13.66
N ALA A 125 -3.16 9.41 13.54
CA ALA A 125 -4.25 9.69 14.45
C ALA A 125 -3.93 9.26 15.90
N PRO A 126 -4.42 9.99 16.91
CA PRO A 126 -4.25 9.59 18.29
C PRO A 126 -4.96 8.25 18.58
N VAL A 127 -4.45 7.52 19.56
CA VAL A 127 -5.07 6.28 20.03
C VAL A 127 -6.54 6.53 20.42
N GLY A 128 -7.43 5.66 19.93
CA GLY A 128 -8.87 5.79 20.14
C GLY A 128 -9.59 6.67 19.12
N HIS A 129 -8.87 7.28 18.16
CA HIS A 129 -9.49 7.96 17.03
C HIS A 129 -10.38 7.01 16.23
N ARG A 130 -11.53 7.52 15.78
CA ARG A 130 -12.49 6.80 14.96
C ARG A 130 -12.69 7.58 13.67
N PHE A 131 -12.72 6.85 12.56
CA PHE A 131 -13.00 7.40 11.25
C PHE A 131 -14.05 6.54 10.54
N THR A 132 -14.80 7.17 9.65
CA THR A 132 -15.79 6.50 8.80
C THR A 132 -15.37 6.68 7.35
N GLN A 133 -15.43 5.61 6.57
CA GLN A 133 -15.26 5.68 5.14
C GLN A 133 -16.55 5.28 4.45
N VAL A 134 -16.93 6.03 3.41
CA VAL A 134 -18.07 5.72 2.56
C VAL A 134 -17.59 5.41 1.15
N PRO A 135 -18.12 4.36 0.50
CA PRO A 135 -17.75 4.06 -0.87
C PRO A 135 -18.21 5.21 -1.78
N PRO A 136 -17.37 5.66 -2.74
CA PRO A 136 -17.68 6.80 -3.59
C PRO A 136 -18.79 6.53 -4.62
N GLY A 137 -19.43 5.34 -4.57
CA GLY A 137 -20.47 4.93 -5.51
C GLY A 137 -20.00 4.81 -6.96
N ARG A 138 -18.69 4.89 -7.23
CA ARG A 138 -18.07 4.78 -8.55
C ARG A 138 -16.70 4.08 -8.44
N HIS A 139 -16.26 3.46 -9.52
CA HIS A 139 -14.93 2.87 -9.65
C HIS A 139 -14.35 3.21 -11.03
N ARG A 140 -13.05 2.96 -11.20
CA ARG A 140 -12.39 3.05 -12.51
C ARG A 140 -12.49 1.67 -13.17
N ALA A 141 -13.14 1.57 -14.33
CA ALA A 141 -13.25 0.31 -15.06
C ALA A 141 -12.12 0.13 -16.07
N THR A 142 -11.59 1.22 -16.63
CA THR A 142 -10.60 1.15 -17.70
C THR A 142 -9.43 2.12 -17.51
N GLY A 143 -8.27 1.72 -18.02
CA GLY A 143 -7.09 2.57 -18.13
C GLY A 143 -6.35 2.85 -16.82
N GLN A 144 -5.15 3.39 -16.98
CA GLN A 144 -4.31 3.95 -15.91
C GLN A 144 -3.84 5.33 -16.36
N ASP A 145 -3.47 6.18 -15.39
CA ASP A 145 -2.93 7.48 -15.72
C ASP A 145 -1.50 7.36 -16.28
N ASP A 146 -1.25 7.96 -17.43
CA ASP A 146 0.08 8.05 -18.03
C ASP A 146 0.87 9.15 -17.33
N TYR A 147 1.62 8.78 -16.30
CA TYR A 147 2.49 9.70 -15.56
C TYR A 147 3.70 10.21 -16.37
N ARG A 148 4.04 9.60 -17.52
CA ARG A 148 5.08 10.14 -18.41
C ARG A 148 4.53 11.30 -19.21
N ALA A 149 3.30 11.16 -19.75
CA ALA A 149 2.64 12.21 -20.50
C ALA A 149 2.04 13.30 -19.60
N ARG A 150 1.56 12.93 -18.41
CA ARG A 150 0.84 13.81 -17.46
C ARG A 150 1.37 13.63 -16.02
N PRO A 151 2.57 14.13 -15.70
CA PRO A 151 3.20 13.95 -14.37
C PRO A 151 2.49 14.73 -13.24
N ASP A 152 1.66 15.69 -13.60
CA ASP A 152 0.91 16.57 -12.70
C ASP A 152 -0.49 16.05 -12.36
N VAL A 153 -0.88 14.84 -12.80
CA VAL A 153 -2.17 14.25 -12.42
C VAL A 153 -2.28 14.14 -10.90
N ARG A 154 -3.36 14.71 -10.36
CA ARG A 154 -3.72 14.66 -8.93
C ARG A 154 -5.14 14.19 -8.67
N THR A 155 -5.89 13.83 -9.70
CA THR A 155 -7.30 13.43 -9.57
C THR A 155 -7.47 12.00 -10.05
N TYR A 156 -7.87 11.12 -9.12
CA TYR A 156 -8.33 9.80 -9.49
C TYR A 156 -9.71 9.91 -10.14
N THR A 157 -9.86 9.40 -11.37
CA THR A 157 -11.11 9.50 -12.14
C THR A 157 -11.86 8.17 -12.13
N PRO A 158 -12.87 7.98 -11.27
CA PRO A 158 -13.75 6.83 -11.34
C PRO A 158 -14.82 7.07 -12.43
N ASP A 159 -14.71 6.38 -13.56
CA ASP A 159 -15.55 6.57 -14.75
C ASP A 159 -16.87 5.78 -14.71
N THR A 160 -16.96 4.77 -13.84
CA THR A 160 -18.02 3.76 -13.90
C THR A 160 -18.85 3.75 -12.62
N PRO A 161 -20.20 3.75 -12.70
CA PRO A 161 -21.05 3.57 -11.53
C PRO A 161 -20.72 2.29 -10.78
N GLY A 162 -20.56 2.39 -9.47
CA GLY A 162 -20.41 1.26 -8.55
C GLY A 162 -21.75 0.92 -7.90
N GLY A 163 -21.94 -0.35 -7.59
CA GLY A 163 -23.13 -0.84 -6.90
C GLY A 163 -22.86 -2.18 -6.24
N TRP A 164 -23.73 -2.55 -5.31
CA TRP A 164 -23.71 -3.88 -4.71
C TRP A 164 -24.89 -4.68 -5.21
N THR A 165 -24.64 -5.94 -5.55
CA THR A 165 -25.67 -6.89 -5.95
C THR A 165 -25.60 -8.06 -5.00
N ARG A 166 -26.74 -8.49 -4.46
CA ARG A 166 -26.77 -9.68 -3.61
C ARG A 166 -26.54 -10.91 -4.47
N LEU A 167 -25.71 -11.83 -3.99
CA LEU A 167 -25.41 -13.08 -4.67
C LEU A 167 -26.60 -14.07 -4.66
N ASP A 168 -27.57 -13.86 -3.77
CA ASP A 168 -28.78 -14.68 -3.66
C ASP A 168 -29.90 -14.29 -4.64
N GLY A 169 -29.62 -13.39 -5.58
CA GLY A 169 -30.60 -12.95 -6.58
C GLY A 169 -31.61 -11.92 -6.07
N GLY A 170 -31.52 -11.48 -4.81
CA GLY A 170 -32.42 -10.50 -4.19
C GLY A 170 -32.31 -9.05 -4.71
N GLY A 171 -31.69 -8.83 -5.87
CA GLY A 171 -31.55 -7.52 -6.51
C GLY A 171 -30.37 -6.67 -6.01
N THR A 172 -30.41 -5.38 -6.35
CA THR A 172 -29.39 -4.40 -5.95
C THR A 172 -29.53 -4.03 -4.48
N TRP A 173 -28.41 -3.95 -3.79
CA TRP A 173 -28.33 -3.50 -2.41
C TRP A 173 -27.55 -2.18 -2.35
N ARG A 174 -27.97 -1.26 -1.50
CA ARG A 174 -27.18 -0.09 -1.14
C ARG A 174 -26.81 -0.21 0.34
N PRO A 175 -25.52 -0.34 0.68
CA PRO A 175 -25.09 -0.23 2.06
C PRO A 175 -25.56 1.12 2.58
N ARG A 176 -26.44 1.12 3.58
CA ARG A 176 -26.65 2.32 4.39
C ARG A 176 -25.43 2.43 5.29
N GLY A 177 -24.72 3.56 5.25
CA GLY A 177 -23.59 3.81 6.13
C GLY A 177 -24.01 3.58 7.58
N ALA A 178 -23.19 2.83 8.32
CA ALA A 178 -23.33 2.64 9.75
C ALA A 178 -22.77 3.87 10.51
#